data_AF-A0AAV2WG50-F1
#
_entry.id   AF-A0AAV2WG50-F1
#
_cell.length_a   1.000
_cell.length_b   1.000
_cell.length_c   1.000
_cell.angle_alpha   90.00
_cell.angle_beta   90.00
_cell.angle_gamma   90.00
#
_symmetry.space_group_name_H-M   'P 1'
#
loop_
_entity.id
_entity.type
_entity.pdbx_description
1 polymer ?
#
loop_
_entity_poly.entity_id
_entity_poly.type
_entity_poly.pdbx_seq_one_letter_code
_entity_poly.pdbx_strand_id
1 'polypeptide(L)'
;MSNHDPFKHLDPNHERHQRINQVNSQAGAPAVLDWPALDKMAETIANNGFGRISALDDDEEARNLARETILLHRKGVEHVPGAETVIGEHAGPQHDPSLSLQTADRLYGLLAFDTKVIFPLSENFTWRQLSEKYLSRYRVCDVDVSIGCERTNAGLVIAIKSGEFVCIYKTCESCRKWFSQPDREHFRTRTFFDDLWDRR
;
A
#
# COMPACT_ATOMS: atom_id res chain seq x y z
N MET A 1 29.21 15.05 -42.39
CA MET A 1 28.69 13.78 -41.83
C MET A 1 27.48 14.15 -40.99
N SER A 2 26.26 13.80 -41.40
CA SER A 2 25.08 14.07 -40.58
C SER A 2 25.03 13.06 -39.44
N ASN A 3 24.83 13.55 -38.21
CA ASN A 3 24.51 12.71 -37.06
C ASN A 3 23.12 12.12 -37.28
N HIS A 4 23.07 10.98 -37.95
CA HIS A 4 21.90 10.13 -37.95
C HIS A 4 21.81 9.48 -36.58
N ASP A 5 20.88 9.97 -35.76
CA ASP A 5 20.48 9.28 -34.54
C ASP A 5 19.42 8.23 -34.92
N PRO A 6 19.78 6.94 -34.95
CA PRO A 6 18.89 5.87 -35.38
C PRO A 6 17.73 5.65 -34.40
N PHE A 7 17.74 6.32 -33.24
CA PHE A 7 16.77 6.13 -32.17
C PHE A 7 15.78 7.29 -32.03
N LYS A 8 15.87 8.31 -32.89
CA LYS A 8 15.00 9.50 -32.88
C LYS A 8 13.50 9.20 -33.03
N HIS A 9 13.14 8.02 -33.53
CA HIS A 9 11.76 7.55 -33.71
C HIS A 9 11.28 6.55 -32.66
N LEU A 10 12.14 6.17 -31.71
CA LEU A 10 11.75 5.24 -30.66
C LEU A 10 10.98 5.96 -29.56
N ASP A 11 10.00 5.26 -29.00
CA ASP A 11 9.26 5.71 -27.83
C ASP A 11 10.23 6.03 -26.67
N PRO A 12 10.03 7.12 -25.91
CA PRO A 12 10.90 7.48 -24.78
C PRO A 12 11.06 6.37 -23.73
N ASN A 13 10.12 5.42 -23.65
CA ASN A 13 10.10 4.31 -22.71
C ASN A 13 10.53 2.97 -23.34
N HIS A 14 11.06 2.98 -24.57
CA HIS A 14 11.41 1.79 -25.33
C HIS A 14 12.29 0.79 -24.56
N GLU A 15 13.30 1.26 -23.81
CA GLU A 15 14.12 0.37 -22.97
C GLU A 15 13.31 -0.33 -21.86
N ARG A 16 12.35 0.39 -21.25
CA ARG A 16 11.49 -0.16 -20.19
C ARG A 16 10.57 -1.23 -20.76
N HIS A 17 9.98 -0.97 -21.93
CA HIS A 17 9.13 -1.93 -22.64
C HIS A 17 9.90 -3.17 -23.11
N GLN A 18 11.13 -3.02 -23.59
CA GLN A 18 11.98 -4.16 -23.94
C GLN A 18 12.32 -5.05 -22.73
N ARG A 19 12.63 -4.44 -21.58
CA ARG A 19 12.88 -5.21 -20.34
C ARG A 19 11.65 -5.98 -19.88
N ILE A 20 10.46 -5.39 -19.95
CA ILE A 20 9.19 -6.05 -19.58
C ILE A 20 8.91 -7.23 -20.51
N ASN A 21 9.08 -7.04 -21.82
CA ASN A 21 8.93 -8.13 -22.80
C ASN A 21 9.92 -9.28 -22.55
N GLN A 22 11.17 -8.97 -22.19
CA GLN A 22 12.18 -9.98 -21.90
C GLN A 22 11.80 -10.83 -20.68
N VAL A 23 11.32 -10.21 -19.60
CA VAL A 23 10.89 -10.91 -18.38
C VAL A 23 9.66 -11.80 -18.64
N ASN A 24 8.68 -11.29 -19.38
CA ASN A 24 7.47 -12.04 -19.70
C ASN A 24 7.72 -13.21 -20.67
N SER A 25 8.64 -13.05 -21.63
CA SER A 25 9.05 -14.13 -22.51
C SER A 25 9.73 -15.27 -21.74
N GLN A 26 10.51 -14.96 -20.70
CA GLN A 26 11.10 -15.97 -19.82
C GLN A 26 10.06 -16.73 -18.98
N ALA A 27 8.92 -16.10 -18.70
CA ALA A 27 7.78 -16.71 -18.00
C ALA A 27 6.81 -17.47 -18.92
N GLY A 28 7.10 -17.55 -20.23
CA GLY A 28 6.30 -18.31 -21.20
C GLY A 28 5.13 -17.53 -21.84
N ALA A 29 5.02 -16.22 -21.62
CA ALA A 29 4.06 -15.37 -22.30
C ALA A 29 4.59 -14.91 -23.68
N PRO A 30 3.72 -14.65 -24.68
CA PRO A 30 4.16 -14.21 -26.01
C PRO A 30 4.89 -12.87 -25.95
N ALA A 31 6.05 -12.79 -26.61
CA ALA A 31 7.02 -11.68 -26.52
C ALA A 31 6.61 -10.37 -27.23
N VAL A 32 5.38 -10.30 -27.75
CA VAL A 32 4.84 -9.11 -28.42
C VAL A 32 3.51 -8.77 -27.77
N LEU A 33 3.59 -8.04 -26.67
CA LEU A 33 2.43 -7.39 -26.05
C LEU A 33 2.18 -6.06 -26.78
N ASP A 34 0.91 -5.75 -27.05
CA ASP A 34 0.49 -4.46 -27.62
C ASP A 34 0.94 -3.30 -26.71
N TRP A 35 1.32 -2.15 -27.27
CA TRP A 35 1.89 -1.03 -26.50
C TRP A 35 1.00 -0.56 -25.34
N PRO A 36 -0.33 -0.45 -25.49
CA PRO A 36 -1.22 -0.15 -24.37
C PRO A 36 -1.27 -1.27 -23.31
N ALA A 37 -1.04 -2.53 -23.71
CA ALA A 37 -0.92 -3.64 -22.77
C ALA A 37 0.43 -3.61 -22.03
N LEU A 38 1.49 -3.14 -22.68
CA LEU A 38 2.79 -2.90 -22.05
C LEU A 38 2.76 -1.70 -21.11
N ASP A 39 2.04 -0.63 -21.43
CA ASP A 39 1.86 0.50 -20.51
C ASP A 39 1.01 0.11 -19.31
N LYS A 40 -0.07 -0.64 -19.51
CA LYS A 40 -0.83 -1.25 -18.40
C LYS A 40 0.04 -2.16 -17.56
N MET A 41 0.87 -3.02 -18.16
CA MET A 41 1.79 -3.88 -17.42
C MET A 41 2.92 -3.10 -16.76
N ALA A 42 3.42 -2.03 -17.36
CA ALA A 42 4.43 -1.15 -16.78
C ALA A 42 3.86 -0.36 -15.60
N GLU A 43 2.59 0.04 -15.67
CA GLU A 43 1.84 0.58 -14.54
C GLU A 43 1.59 -0.49 -13.48
N THR A 44 1.18 -1.70 -13.84
CA THR A 44 1.05 -2.83 -12.90
C THR A 44 2.39 -3.16 -12.23
N ILE A 45 3.52 -3.10 -12.97
CA ILE A 45 4.87 -3.32 -12.47
C ILE A 45 5.38 -2.10 -11.69
N ALA A 46 4.97 -0.87 -12.01
CA ALA A 46 5.30 0.32 -11.22
C ALA A 46 4.50 0.35 -9.91
N ASN A 47 3.23 -0.06 -9.96
CA ASN A 47 2.33 -0.17 -8.81
C ASN A 47 2.72 -1.36 -7.91
N ASN A 48 3.07 -2.52 -8.48
CA ASN A 48 3.71 -3.62 -7.75
C ASN A 48 5.16 -3.30 -7.36
N GLY A 49 5.79 -2.37 -8.07
CA GLY A 49 7.19 -1.97 -8.01
C GLY A 49 7.52 -0.95 -6.95
N PHE A 50 6.56 -0.50 -6.14
CA PHE A 50 6.89 -0.02 -4.81
C PHE A 50 7.32 -1.23 -3.95
N GLY A 51 8.52 -1.73 -4.27
CA GLY A 51 9.33 -2.49 -3.34
C GLY A 51 9.42 -1.69 -2.05
N ARG A 52 9.40 -2.40 -0.92
CA ARG A 52 9.59 -1.90 0.44
C ARG A 52 9.39 -0.38 0.61
N ILE A 53 8.20 0.04 1.03
CA ILE A 53 7.92 1.45 1.34
C ILE A 53 8.53 1.87 2.68
N SER A 54 8.77 0.90 3.58
CA SER A 54 9.26 1.16 4.93
C SER A 54 10.12 0.03 5.47
N ALA A 55 10.93 0.33 6.49
CA ALA A 55 11.66 -0.70 7.20
C ALA A 55 10.74 -1.73 7.89
N LEU A 56 9.53 -1.30 8.23
CA LEU A 56 8.52 -2.09 8.95
C LEU A 56 7.82 -3.11 8.05
N ASP A 57 7.99 -3.03 6.74
CA ASP A 57 7.38 -4.01 5.82
C ASP A 57 7.96 -5.42 6.01
N ASP A 58 9.17 -5.51 6.58
CA ASP A 58 9.83 -6.78 6.91
C ASP A 58 9.63 -7.19 8.39
N ASP A 59 9.08 -6.31 9.22
CA ASP A 59 8.83 -6.61 10.63
C ASP A 59 7.52 -7.42 10.77
N GLU A 60 7.62 -8.60 11.37
CA GLU A 60 6.49 -9.53 11.49
C GLU A 60 5.31 -8.94 12.28
N GLU A 61 5.58 -8.17 13.34
CA GLU A 61 4.53 -7.57 14.17
C GLU A 61 3.86 -6.40 13.47
N ALA A 62 4.63 -5.58 12.75
CA ALA A 62 4.10 -4.55 11.88
C ALA A 62 3.19 -5.15 10.80
N ARG A 63 3.61 -6.26 10.18
CA ARG A 63 2.77 -7.00 9.22
C ARG A 63 1.51 -7.57 9.88
N ASN A 64 1.58 -8.08 11.11
CA ASN A 64 0.41 -8.55 11.85
C ASN A 64 -0.58 -7.42 12.14
N LEU A 65 -0.09 -6.24 12.54
CA LEU A 65 -0.91 -5.04 12.71
C LEU A 65 -1.60 -4.64 11.40
N ALA A 66 -0.87 -4.66 10.27
CA ALA A 66 -1.43 -4.40 8.95
C ALA A 66 -2.52 -5.41 8.57
N ARG A 67 -2.27 -6.72 8.79
CA ARG A 67 -3.26 -7.78 8.56
C ARG A 67 -4.53 -7.56 9.36
N GLU A 68 -4.43 -7.22 10.64
CA GLU A 68 -5.60 -6.94 11.49
C GLU A 68 -6.39 -5.75 10.96
N THR A 69 -5.69 -4.68 10.56
CA THR A 69 -6.32 -3.47 10.00
C THR A 69 -7.05 -3.78 8.69
N ILE A 70 -6.44 -4.59 7.83
CA ILE A 70 -7.07 -5.05 6.57
C ILE A 70 -8.26 -5.97 6.87
N LEU A 71 -8.18 -6.83 7.89
CA LEU A 71 -9.31 -7.66 8.30
C LEU A 71 -10.47 -6.81 8.82
N LEU A 72 -10.20 -5.77 9.60
CA LEU A 72 -11.21 -4.81 10.05
C LEU A 72 -11.86 -4.09 8.87
N HIS A 73 -11.08 -3.70 7.85
CA HIS A 73 -11.62 -3.18 6.60
C HIS A 73 -12.56 -4.20 5.93
N ARG A 74 -12.07 -5.42 5.67
CA ARG A 74 -12.85 -6.47 4.99
C ARG A 74 -14.14 -6.79 5.73
N LYS A 75 -14.08 -6.99 7.06
CA LYS A 75 -15.27 -7.20 7.89
C LYS A 75 -16.22 -6.00 7.83
N GLY A 76 -15.69 -4.78 7.88
CA GLY A 76 -16.49 -3.56 7.79
C GLY A 76 -17.25 -3.43 6.46
N VAL A 77 -16.67 -3.91 5.36
CA VAL A 77 -17.31 -3.93 4.03
C VAL A 77 -18.31 -5.09 3.91
N GLU A 78 -17.99 -6.28 4.41
CA GLU A 78 -18.85 -7.48 4.33
C GLU A 78 -20.17 -7.34 5.10
N HIS A 79 -20.21 -6.57 6.20
CA HIS A 79 -21.36 -6.53 7.11
C HIS A 79 -22.42 -5.47 6.77
N VAL A 80 -22.26 -4.72 5.67
CA VAL A 80 -23.24 -3.70 5.28
C VAL A 80 -23.85 -4.06 3.93
N PRO A 81 -25.12 -4.53 3.88
CA PRO A 81 -25.82 -4.83 2.65
C PRO A 81 -25.91 -3.59 1.77
N GLY A 82 -25.26 -3.60 0.61
CA GLY A 82 -25.19 -2.45 -0.30
C GLY A 82 -24.16 -1.38 0.09
N ALA A 83 -23.24 -1.64 1.03
CA ALA A 83 -22.08 -0.77 1.19
C ALA A 83 -21.18 -0.89 -0.02
N GLU A 84 -21.30 0.07 -0.91
CA GLU A 84 -20.24 0.43 -1.82
C GLU A 84 -19.04 0.84 -0.97
N THR A 85 -17.89 0.17 -1.16
CA THR A 85 -16.64 0.64 -0.58
C THR A 85 -16.45 2.08 -1.02
N VAL A 86 -16.39 3.02 -0.08
CA VAL A 86 -16.18 4.43 -0.43
C VAL A 86 -14.72 4.55 -0.86
N ILE A 87 -14.49 4.47 -2.17
CA ILE A 87 -13.22 4.80 -2.78
C ILE A 87 -13.07 6.31 -2.59
N GLY A 88 -12.11 6.70 -1.76
CA GLY A 88 -11.76 8.09 -1.52
C GLY A 88 -11.35 8.79 -2.82
N GLU A 89 -11.53 10.12 -2.86
CA GLU A 89 -11.34 10.98 -4.03
C GLU A 89 -10.17 10.56 -4.95
N HIS A 90 -10.49 10.18 -6.19
CA HIS A 90 -9.53 10.19 -7.28
C HIS A 90 -10.18 10.81 -8.53
N ALA A 91 -9.64 11.95 -8.98
CA ALA A 91 -10.00 12.61 -10.24
C ALA A 91 -8.98 12.24 -11.35
N GLY A 92 -8.57 10.96 -11.39
CA GLY A 92 -7.61 10.47 -12.37
C GLY A 92 -8.30 9.78 -13.55
N PRO A 93 -7.74 9.85 -14.78
CA PRO A 93 -8.32 9.26 -15.99
C PRO A 93 -8.45 7.72 -15.96
N GLN A 94 -7.93 7.08 -14.91
CA GLN A 94 -7.95 5.63 -14.72
C GLN A 94 -8.98 5.16 -13.67
N HIS A 95 -9.78 6.07 -13.10
CA HIS A 95 -10.89 5.73 -12.22
C HIS A 95 -12.12 5.43 -13.09
N ASP A 96 -12.46 4.15 -13.21
CA ASP A 96 -13.69 3.71 -13.88
C ASP A 96 -14.73 3.35 -12.81
N PRO A 97 -15.73 4.20 -12.56
CA PRO A 97 -16.77 3.93 -11.57
C PRO A 97 -17.72 2.78 -11.98
N SER A 98 -17.61 2.26 -13.22
CA SER A 98 -18.42 1.12 -13.69
C SER A 98 -17.82 -0.25 -13.34
N LEU A 99 -16.53 -0.31 -12.98
CA LEU A 99 -15.88 -1.52 -12.48
C LEU A 99 -16.15 -1.63 -10.97
N SER A 100 -17.25 -2.28 -10.61
CA SER A 100 -17.52 -2.58 -9.21
C SER A 100 -16.47 -3.55 -8.65
N LEU A 101 -15.83 -3.11 -7.57
CA LEU A 101 -15.39 -3.95 -6.44
C LEU A 101 -14.31 -5.01 -6.65
N GLN A 102 -13.65 -5.12 -7.81
CA GLN A 102 -12.38 -5.85 -7.87
C GLN A 102 -11.28 -4.85 -7.52
N THR A 103 -10.52 -5.12 -6.47
CA THR A 103 -9.25 -4.42 -6.27
C THR A 103 -8.47 -4.59 -7.57
N ALA A 104 -8.33 -3.49 -8.30
CA ALA A 104 -7.52 -3.48 -9.50
C ALA A 104 -6.08 -3.73 -9.06
N ASP A 105 -5.19 -4.16 -9.97
CA ASP A 105 -3.76 -4.33 -9.71
C ASP A 105 -3.08 -2.99 -9.35
N ARG A 106 -3.39 -2.47 -8.16
CA ARG A 106 -3.09 -1.12 -7.66
C ARG A 106 -2.83 -1.17 -6.17
N LEU A 107 -2.05 -0.21 -5.69
CA LEU A 107 -1.88 -0.01 -4.25
C LEU A 107 -2.98 0.88 -3.69
N TYR A 108 -3.47 0.53 -2.51
CA TYR A 108 -4.51 1.26 -1.79
C TYR A 108 -4.00 1.71 -0.43
N GLY A 109 -4.11 3.00 -0.14
CA GLY A 109 -3.91 3.57 1.19
C GLY A 109 -5.11 3.29 2.07
N LEU A 110 -4.86 2.81 3.28
CA LEU A 110 -5.87 2.57 4.31
C LEU A 110 -5.46 3.35 5.57
N LEU A 111 -6.32 4.26 6.04
CA LEU A 111 -6.09 4.99 7.28
C LEU A 111 -6.56 4.15 8.46
N ALA A 112 -5.70 3.90 9.45
CA ALA A 112 -6.01 2.99 10.54
C ALA A 112 -7.19 3.45 11.42
N PHE A 113 -7.40 4.76 11.57
CA PHE A 113 -8.52 5.31 12.34
C PHE A 113 -9.88 5.20 11.62
N ASP A 114 -9.89 5.01 10.30
CA ASP A 114 -11.10 4.85 9.49
C ASP A 114 -10.86 3.82 8.39
N THR A 115 -11.05 2.55 8.74
CA THR A 115 -10.83 1.42 7.84
C THR A 115 -11.96 1.23 6.84
N LYS A 116 -12.97 2.10 6.78
CA LYS A 116 -14.08 1.97 5.82
C LYS A 116 -13.76 2.59 4.46
N VAL A 117 -12.80 3.51 4.43
CA VAL A 117 -12.41 4.26 3.24
C VAL A 117 -11.06 3.78 2.75
N ILE A 118 -10.96 3.47 1.45
CA ILE A 118 -9.70 3.15 0.79
C ILE A 118 -9.34 4.24 -0.21
N PHE A 119 -8.05 4.52 -0.32
CA PHE A 119 -7.54 5.56 -1.21
C PHE A 119 -6.65 4.93 -2.27
N PRO A 120 -7.03 4.89 -3.55
CA PRO A 120 -6.13 4.39 -4.58
C PRO A 120 -4.88 5.28 -4.62
N LEU A 121 -3.70 4.66 -4.56
CA LEU A 121 -2.42 5.34 -4.61
C LEU A 121 -1.91 5.39 -6.05
N SER A 122 -1.16 6.45 -6.35
CA SER A 122 -0.50 6.65 -7.64
C SER A 122 0.83 7.37 -7.45
N GLU A 123 1.61 7.52 -8.52
CA GLU A 123 2.86 8.31 -8.50
C GLU A 123 2.64 9.75 -7.99
N ASN A 124 1.48 10.34 -8.30
CA ASN A 124 1.13 11.72 -7.93
C ASN A 124 0.32 11.83 -6.62
N PHE A 125 -0.19 10.70 -6.12
CA PHE A 125 -0.96 10.63 -4.88
C PHE A 125 -0.47 9.45 -4.02
N THR A 126 0.61 9.72 -3.30
CA THR A 126 1.33 8.77 -2.47
C THR A 126 0.75 8.69 -1.05
N TRP A 127 1.13 7.64 -0.30
CA TRP A 127 0.74 7.51 1.11
C TRP A 127 1.20 8.70 1.97
N ARG A 128 2.29 9.37 1.60
CA ARG A 128 2.79 10.56 2.32
C ARG A 128 1.83 11.73 2.18
N GLN A 129 1.41 12.04 0.95
CA GLN A 129 0.41 13.09 0.69
C GLN A 129 -0.93 12.76 1.36
N LEU A 130 -1.34 11.50 1.32
CA LEU A 130 -2.53 11.04 2.03
C LEU A 130 -2.41 11.28 3.55
N SER A 131 -1.27 10.93 4.14
CA SER A 131 -1.03 11.16 5.57
C SER A 131 -0.98 12.64 5.94
N GLU A 132 -0.43 13.50 5.09
CA GLU A 132 -0.39 14.94 5.34
C GLU A 132 -1.79 15.55 5.31
N LYS A 133 -2.62 15.13 4.34
CA LYS A 133 -4.00 15.59 4.19
C LYS A 133 -4.87 15.21 5.40
N TYR A 134 -4.82 13.95 5.84
CA TYR A 134 -5.76 13.44 6.85
C TYR A 134 -5.20 13.33 8.28
N LEU A 135 -3.88 13.18 8.45
CA LEU A 135 -3.25 12.95 9.77
C LEU A 135 -2.50 14.16 10.34
N SER A 136 -2.46 15.29 9.64
CA SER A 136 -1.76 16.51 10.11
C SER A 136 -2.27 17.01 11.46
N ARG A 137 -3.59 16.95 11.68
CA ARG A 137 -4.26 17.35 12.93
C ARG A 137 -4.65 16.18 13.82
N TYR A 138 -4.56 14.95 13.31
CA TYR A 138 -4.83 13.75 14.08
C TYR A 138 -3.69 13.52 15.09
N ARG A 139 -4.04 13.23 16.34
CA ARG A 139 -3.10 13.11 17.47
C ARG A 139 -3.28 11.82 18.27
N VAL A 140 -4.20 10.94 17.85
CA VAL A 140 -4.43 9.68 18.56
C VAL A 140 -3.46 8.62 18.05
N CYS A 141 -2.95 7.76 18.93
CA CYS A 141 -2.09 6.65 18.55
C CYS A 141 -2.95 5.47 18.06
N ASP A 142 -2.87 5.14 16.77
CA ASP A 142 -3.61 4.02 16.16
C ASP A 142 -3.03 2.65 16.53
N VAL A 143 -1.77 2.63 16.99
CA VAL A 143 -1.01 1.40 17.21
C VAL A 143 -1.33 0.78 18.56
N ASP A 144 -1.24 1.57 19.64
CA ASP A 144 -1.58 1.19 21.02
C ASP A 144 -1.01 -0.15 21.50
N VAL A 145 0.25 -0.47 21.11
CA VAL A 145 0.93 -1.74 21.45
C VAL A 145 1.82 -1.67 22.67
N SER A 146 2.35 -0.49 23.02
CA SER A 146 3.32 -0.35 24.11
C SER A 146 2.64 0.04 25.43
N ILE A 147 3.08 -0.51 26.57
CA ILE A 147 2.66 -0.06 27.92
C ILE A 147 2.81 1.46 28.09
N GLY A 148 3.86 2.06 27.51
CA GLY A 148 4.11 3.51 27.55
C GLY A 148 3.37 4.30 26.45
N CYS A 149 2.28 3.78 25.90
CA CYS A 149 1.57 4.43 24.80
C CYS A 149 0.96 5.78 25.21
N GLU A 150 1.44 6.86 24.60
CA GLU A 150 0.80 8.17 24.69
C GLU A 150 -0.37 8.26 23.70
N ARG A 151 -1.53 7.75 24.12
CA ARG A 151 -2.71 7.63 23.25
C ARG A 151 -3.17 8.92 22.59
N THR A 152 -2.99 10.08 23.20
CA THR A 152 -3.49 11.38 22.72
C THR A 152 -2.39 12.32 22.21
N ASN A 153 -1.14 11.86 22.18
CA ASN A 153 0.02 12.66 21.78
C ASN A 153 0.86 11.96 20.69
N ALA A 154 0.18 11.31 19.74
CA ALA A 154 0.83 10.67 18.62
C ALA A 154 1.30 11.74 17.61
N GLY A 155 2.62 11.93 17.52
CA GLY A 155 3.25 12.87 16.59
C GLY A 155 3.71 12.24 15.29
N LEU A 156 4.02 10.94 15.30
CA LEU A 156 4.68 10.24 14.20
C LEU A 156 3.67 9.61 13.25
N VAL A 157 4.08 9.40 12.00
CA VAL A 157 3.33 8.65 10.99
C VAL A 157 4.18 7.48 10.54
N ILE A 158 3.60 6.30 10.47
CA ILE A 158 4.19 5.11 9.87
C ILE A 158 3.26 4.55 8.81
N ALA A 159 3.86 3.91 7.80
CA ALA A 159 3.14 3.20 6.76
C ALA A 159 3.70 1.78 6.67
N ILE A 160 2.83 0.79 6.55
CA ILE A 160 3.18 -0.63 6.48
C ILE A 160 2.51 -1.20 5.24
N LYS A 161 3.30 -1.76 4.31
CA LYS A 161 2.76 -2.42 3.11
C LYS A 161 2.44 -3.88 3.41
N SER A 162 1.24 -4.31 3.03
CA SER A 162 0.82 -5.71 3.09
C SER A 162 -0.07 -6.04 1.89
N GLY A 163 0.49 -6.76 0.92
CA GLY A 163 -0.17 -7.07 -0.35
C GLY A 163 -0.41 -5.79 -1.16
N GLU A 164 -1.67 -5.57 -1.53
CA GLU A 164 -2.16 -4.39 -2.26
C GLU A 164 -2.43 -3.18 -1.36
N PHE A 165 -2.34 -3.33 -0.03
CA PHE A 165 -2.63 -2.25 0.90
C PHE A 165 -1.37 -1.61 1.47
N VAL A 166 -1.44 -0.31 1.68
CA VAL A 166 -0.53 0.50 2.48
C VAL A 166 -1.33 1.03 3.66
N CYS A 167 -1.18 0.36 4.81
CA CYS A 167 -1.85 0.78 6.05
C CYS A 167 -1.04 1.91 6.70
N ILE A 168 -1.71 3.03 6.98
CA ILE A 168 -1.09 4.26 7.48
C ILE A 168 -1.62 4.53 8.88
N TYR A 169 -0.68 4.71 9.80
CA TYR A 169 -0.95 4.87 11.22
C TYR A 169 -0.35 6.16 11.73
N LYS A 170 -1.06 6.82 12.63
CA LYS A 170 -0.49 7.77 13.57
C LYS A 170 0.04 7.00 14.79
N THR A 171 1.25 7.29 15.22
CA THR A 171 1.89 6.57 16.31
C THR A 171 2.62 7.49 17.28
N CYS A 172 2.64 7.13 18.56
CA CYS A 172 3.46 7.78 19.57
C CYS A 172 4.89 7.21 19.55
N GLU A 173 5.82 7.90 20.21
CA GLU A 173 7.23 7.51 20.21
C GLU A 173 7.44 6.12 20.85
N SER A 174 6.75 5.82 21.95
CA SER A 174 6.83 4.53 22.65
C SER A 174 6.40 3.36 21.75
N CYS A 175 5.27 3.51 21.05
CA CYS A 175 4.80 2.48 20.11
C CYS A 175 5.72 2.36 18.89
N ARG A 176 6.30 3.47 18.40
CA ARG A 176 7.26 3.42 17.30
C ARG A 176 8.54 2.69 17.68
N LYS A 177 9.05 2.93 18.90
CA LYS A 177 10.26 2.29 19.43
C LYS A 177 10.05 0.81 19.70
N TRP A 178 8.84 0.40 20.07
CA TRP A 178 8.49 -1.00 20.32
C TRP A 178 8.81 -1.90 19.12
N PHE A 179 8.55 -1.45 17.89
CA PHE A 179 8.93 -2.18 16.66
C PHE A 179 10.44 -2.35 16.45
N SER A 180 11.27 -1.69 17.26
CA SER A 180 12.73 -1.76 17.17
C SER A 180 13.35 -2.45 18.39
N GLN A 181 12.54 -2.93 19.34
CA GLN A 181 13.03 -3.62 20.54
C GLN A 181 13.03 -5.15 20.35
N PRO A 182 14.11 -5.83 20.77
CA PRO A 182 14.18 -7.29 20.71
C PRO A 182 13.24 -7.97 21.72
N ASP A 183 13.06 -7.42 22.92
CA ASP A 183 12.26 -8.01 24.01
C ASP A 183 10.83 -7.44 24.09
N ARG A 184 10.17 -7.38 22.93
CA ARG A 184 8.89 -6.68 22.74
C ARG A 184 7.68 -7.30 23.46
N GLU A 185 7.74 -8.60 23.80
CA GLU A 185 6.62 -9.35 24.40
C GLU A 185 6.21 -8.83 25.79
N HIS A 186 7.17 -8.30 26.57
CA HIS A 186 6.93 -7.81 27.93
C HIS A 186 6.21 -6.46 27.98
N PHE A 187 6.17 -5.75 26.85
CA PHE A 187 5.66 -4.38 26.76
C PHE A 187 4.35 -4.31 25.97
N ARG A 188 3.74 -5.46 25.65
CA ARG A 188 2.62 -5.60 24.73
C ARG A 188 1.28 -5.50 25.45
N THR A 189 0.40 -4.62 24.98
CA THR A 189 -0.99 -4.47 25.46
C THR A 189 -2.02 -5.16 24.58
N ARG A 190 -1.72 -5.38 23.29
CA ARG A 190 -2.64 -5.89 22.27
C ARG A 190 -2.13 -7.22 21.72
N THR A 191 -2.91 -8.30 21.81
CA THR A 191 -2.61 -9.53 21.08
C THR A 191 -3.08 -9.42 19.63
N PHE A 192 -2.28 -9.95 18.71
CA PHE A 192 -2.56 -10.04 17.28
C PHE A 192 -2.69 -11.53 17.00
N PHE A 193 -3.84 -11.96 16.46
CA PHE A 193 -4.14 -13.33 16.01
C PHE A 193 -3.36 -14.43 16.77
N ASP A 194 -3.93 -14.90 17.88
CA ASP A 194 -3.28 -15.89 18.76
C ASP A 194 -3.27 -17.33 18.18
N ASP A 195 -4.09 -17.61 17.16
CA ASP A 195 -4.26 -18.96 16.64
C ASP A 195 -3.25 -19.32 15.55
N LEU A 196 -2.65 -20.52 15.68
CA LEU A 196 -1.76 -21.17 14.71
C LEU A 196 -2.34 -21.25 13.28
N TRP A 197 -3.66 -21.12 13.14
CA TRP A 197 -4.37 -21.11 11.87
C TRP A 197 -4.30 -19.78 11.12
N ASP A 198 -4.10 -18.66 11.83
CA ASP A 198 -4.07 -17.31 11.26
C ASP A 198 -2.69 -16.90 10.71
N ARG A 199 -1.67 -17.76 10.88
CA ARG A 199 -0.29 -17.54 10.42
C ARG A 199 -0.01 -18.03 8.99
N ARG A 200 -1.01 -18.60 8.29
CA ARG A 200 -0.85 -19.17 6.94
C ARG A 200 -1.07 -18.17 5.82
#